data_AF-A0A6A5ATK3-F1
#
_entry.id   AF-A0A6A5ATK3-F1
#
_cell.length_a   1.000
_cell.length_b   1.000
_cell.length_c   1.000
_cell.angle_alpha   90.00
_cell.angle_beta   90.00
_cell.angle_gamma   90.00
#
_symmetry.space_group_name_H-M   'P 1'
#
loop_
_entity.id
_entity.type
_entity.pdbx_description
1 polymer ?
#
loop_
_entity_poly.entity_id
_entity_poly.type
_entity_poly.pdbx_seq_one_letter_code
_entity_poly.pdbx_strand_id
1 'polypeptide(L)' 'MIRFPESTFLIRGNHESRQTTTVYGFQTECDKKYNGDTRVYKAFMDVFDYLPL' A
#
# COMPACT_ATOMS: atom_id res chain seq x y z
N MET A 1 17.58 -0.45 -5.68
CA MET A 1 17.15 0.52 -6.73
C MET A 1 16.00 -0.11 -7.51
N ILE A 2 14.98 0.67 -7.89
CA ILE A 2 13.83 0.18 -8.66
C ILE A 2 14.29 -0.15 -10.10
N ARG A 3 13.81 -1.27 -10.66
CA ARG A 3 14.34 -1.85 -11.90
C ARG A 3 13.85 -1.17 -13.18
N PHE A 4 12.62 -0.62 -13.19
CA PHE A 4 11.97 -0.09 -14.40
C PHE A 4 11.17 1.20 -14.13
N PRO A 5 11.82 2.28 -13.68
CA PRO A 5 11.11 3.52 -13.30
C PRO A 5 10.46 4.27 -14.48
N GLU A 6 10.96 4.09 -15.70
CA GLU A 6 10.49 4.84 -16.90
C GLU A 6 9.62 4.01 -17.85
N SER A 7 9.44 2.72 -17.57
CA SER A 7 8.71 1.80 -18.45
C SER A 7 7.62 1.00 -17.74
N THR A 8 7.58 1.03 -16.41
CA THR A 8 6.50 0.42 -15.61
C THR A 8 5.86 1.49 -14.74
N PHE A 9 4.56 1.70 -14.93
CA PHE A 9 3.78 2.69 -14.21
C PHE A 9 2.69 2.01 -13.38
N LEU A 10 2.48 2.48 -12.17
CA LEU A 10 1.39 2.07 -11.29
C LEU A 10 0.44 3.26 -11.14
N ILE A 11 -0.86 3.00 -11.23
CA ILE A 11 -1.92 3.97 -10.99
C ILE A 11 -2.68 3.61 -9.71
N ARG A 12 -3.36 4.59 -9.11
CA ARG A 12 -4.16 4.38 -7.91
C ARG A 12 -5.52 3.79 -8.30
N GLY A 13 -5.79 2.58 -7.85
CA GLY A 13 -7.12 1.98 -7.92
C GLY A 13 -7.97 2.30 -6.68
N ASN A 14 -9.18 1.77 -6.65
CA ASN A 14 -10.12 1.97 -5.54
C ASN A 14 -9.76 1.16 -4.27
N HIS A 15 -8.86 0.17 -4.39
CA HIS A 15 -8.39 -0.63 -3.26
C HIS A 15 -7.15 -0.04 -2.58
N GLU A 16 -6.50 0.93 -3.21
CA GLU A 16 -5.29 1.61 -2.73
C GLU A 16 -5.65 2.81 -1.84
N SER A 17 -6.48 2.57 -0.83
CA SER A 17 -6.93 3.58 0.15
C SER A 17 -7.07 3.02 1.56
N ARG A 18 -6.99 3.88 2.58
CA ARG A 18 -7.18 3.48 3.99
C ARG A 18 -8.58 2.89 4.23
N GLN A 19 -9.60 3.49 3.62
CA GLN A 19 -10.98 3.03 3.76
C GLN A 19 -11.13 1.58 3.28
N THR A 20 -10.63 1.27 2.09
CA THR A 20 -10.76 -0.08 1.52
C THR A 20 -9.84 -1.07 2.23
N THR A 21 -8.58 -0.71 2.50
CA THR A 21 -7.60 -1.64 3.08
C THR A 21 -7.90 -2.06 4.52
N THR A 22 -8.54 -1.21 5.32
CA THR A 22 -9.02 -1.57 6.66
C THR A 22 -10.22 -2.52 6.59
N VAL A 23 -11.18 -2.27 5.68
CA VAL A 23 -12.39 -3.11 5.53
C VAL A 23 -12.06 -4.49 4.96
N TYR A 24 -11.19 -4.55 3.94
CA TYR A 24 -10.89 -5.78 3.22
C TYR A 24 -9.65 -6.52 3.74
N GLY A 25 -9.13 -6.14 4.91
CA GLY A 25 -8.19 -6.95 5.69
C GLY A 25 -6.71 -6.80 5.32
N PHE A 26 -6.33 -5.91 4.40
CA PHE A 26 -4.91 -5.65 4.09
C PHE A 26 -4.15 -5.09 5.30
N GLN A 27 -4.79 -4.26 6.12
CA GLN A 27 -4.21 -3.79 7.38
C GLN A 27 -3.91 -4.96 8.35
N THR A 28 -4.89 -5.85 8.53
CA THR A 28 -4.76 -7.04 9.39
C THR A 28 -3.71 -8.01 8.85
N GLU A 29 -3.60 -8.13 7.53
CA GLU A 29 -2.55 -8.93 6.90
C GLU A 29 -1.16 -8.38 7.22
N CYS A 30 -0.97 -7.07 7.08
CA CYS A 30 0.30 -6.42 7.44
C CYS A 30 0.63 -6.64 8.92
N ASP A 31 -0.33 -6.45 9.80
CA ASP A 31 -0.16 -6.68 11.24
C ASP A 31 0.32 -8.12 11.53
N LYS A 32 -0.35 -9.12 10.94
CA LYS A 32 0.01 -10.54 11.11
C LYS A 32 1.37 -10.90 10.52
N LYS A 33 1.70 -10.40 9.33
CA LYS A 33 2.96 -10.75 8.62
C LYS A 33 4.17 -10.06 9.23
N TYR A 34 3.99 -8.88 9.82
CA TYR A 34 5.06 -8.06 10.36
C TYR A 34 5.03 -7.97 11.89
N ASN A 35 4.49 -9.00 12.57
CA ASN A 35 4.50 -9.15 14.03
C ASN A 35 3.98 -7.91 14.80
N GLY A 36 2.88 -7.32 14.32
CA GLY A 36 2.29 -6.13 14.93
C GLY A 36 2.95 -4.81 14.53
N ASP A 37 3.96 -4.81 13.65
CA ASP A 37 4.63 -3.59 13.23
C ASP A 37 3.78 -2.76 12.25
N THR A 38 3.08 -1.78 12.80
CA THR A 38 2.22 -0.87 12.04
C THR A 38 2.95 0.00 11.01
N ARG A 39 4.28 0.11 11.07
CA ARG A 39 5.07 0.95 10.15
C ARG A 39 4.96 0.47 8.72
N VAL A 40 4.84 -0.84 8.51
CA VAL A 40 4.75 -1.40 7.15
C VAL A 40 3.43 -1.01 6.49
N TYR A 41 2.31 -1.16 7.20
CA TYR A 41 1.01 -0.72 6.70
C TYR A 41 0.99 0.80 6.44
N LYS A 42 1.55 1.61 7.35
CA LYS A 42 1.65 3.06 7.16
C LYS A 42 2.45 3.42 5.91
N ALA A 43 3.59 2.78 5.69
CA ALA A 43 4.41 3.00 4.50
C ALA A 43 3.66 2.66 3.20
N PHE A 44 2.87 1.59 3.16
CA PHE A 44 2.00 1.30 2.01
C PHE A 44 0.99 2.40 1.77
N MET A 45 0.35 2.92 2.82
CA MET A 45 -0.63 3.99 2.64
C MET A 45 0.01 5.27 2.13
N ASP A 46 1.20 5.59 2.62
CA ASP A 46 1.95 6.75 2.14
C ASP A 46 2.30 6.60 0.65
N VAL A 47 2.72 5.40 0.21
CA VAL A 47 2.94 5.11 -1.22
C VAL A 47 1.65 5.24 -2.04
N PHE A 48 0.53 4.70 -1.54
CA PHE A 48 -0.76 4.78 -2.24
C PHE A 48 -1.25 6.22 -2.40
N ASP A 49 -0.90 7.11 -1.46
CA ASP A 49 -1.23 8.53 -1.54
C ASP A 49 -0.41 9.27 -2.63
N TYR A 50 0.71 8.71 -3.08
CA TYR A 50 1.51 9.23 -4.22
C TYR A 50 1.22 8.57 -5.57
N LEU A 51 0.34 7.56 -5.63
CA LEU A 51 -0.01 6.94 -6.89
C LEU A 51 -0.84 7.90 -7.77
N PRO A 52 -0.52 8.04 -9.07
CA PRO A 52 -1.29 8.87 -10.00
C PRO A 52 -2.69 8.31 -10.24
N LEU A 53 -3.65 9.19 -10.52
CA LEU A 53 -5.04 8.85 -10.90
C LEU A 53 -5.20 8.74 -12.41
#